data_AF-G0NAQ0-F1
#
_entry.id   AF-G0NAQ0-F1
#
_cell.length_a   1.000
_cell.length_b   1.000
_cell.length_c   1.000
_cell.angle_alpha   90.00
_cell.angle_beta   90.00
_cell.angle_gamma   90.00
#
_symmetry.space_group_name_H-M   'P 1'
#
loop_
_entity.id
_entity.type
_entity.pdbx_description
1 polymer ?
#
loop_
_entity_poly.entity_id
_entity_poly.type
_entity_poly.pdbx_seq_one_letter_code
_entity_poly.pdbx_strand_id
1 'polypeptide(L)'
;MYITDIGATEIRFIALFYIKAYDTDSSLGWIYAIFQFFEIILILLSGLLNMYTVYMALHSNTFHLNITLIYGIYMLHWFELITSRILVFPYQEALLPIAASPQKSDSLIVYSFDDSVTIITSFQKAFCLLLGAGLRVRYMLLVCFALPCVAVERCCATWLIRDYEQKSRAYISVTLVFMSEVLATVGAYTVTYQIVSVFWLAITAAVLQIVSYIVVQYIKQRTKYFQQKCERSVDFYSLSVKFQITENVQSCKVVHILVIEVGIMIMTTAITILLADLNLISSDRTVFVFFIMEKLIHINPIFICTAVFCVKPHWFKRLLRLIPGRIGHRTHALEYAVDHPEHRCSQADVHFEQLRKLW
;
A
#
# COMPACT_ATOMS: atom_id res chain seq x y z
N MET A 1 -13.20 32.31 6.42
CA MET A 1 -11.87 32.89 6.12
C MET A 1 -11.97 33.50 4.73
N TYR A 2 -11.70 34.80 4.62
CA TYR A 2 -12.12 35.66 3.51
C TYR A 2 -11.69 35.13 2.13
N ILE A 3 -12.68 34.96 1.24
CA ILE A 3 -12.49 34.90 -0.21
C ILE A 3 -12.32 36.35 -0.64
N THR A 4 -11.08 36.79 -0.81
CA THR A 4 -10.78 38.08 -1.45
C THR A 4 -10.60 37.86 -2.94
N ASP A 5 -11.49 38.47 -3.72
CA ASP A 5 -11.42 38.65 -5.16
C ASP A 5 -10.19 39.47 -5.55
N ILE A 6 -9.02 38.83 -5.63
CA ILE A 6 -7.92 39.19 -6.53
C ILE A 6 -7.27 37.87 -7.01
N GLY A 7 -7.99 37.14 -7.88
CA GLY A 7 -7.47 36.40 -9.03
C GLY A 7 -6.41 35.28 -8.89
N ALA A 8 -5.81 35.02 -7.73
CA ALA A 8 -4.83 33.94 -7.56
C ALA A 8 -5.00 33.27 -6.20
N THR A 9 -5.51 32.05 -6.18
CA THR A 9 -5.34 31.15 -5.04
C THR A 9 -3.89 30.70 -5.03
N GLU A 10 -3.07 31.23 -4.11
CA GLU A 10 -1.70 30.78 -3.90
C GLU A 10 -1.70 29.32 -3.44
N ILE A 11 -1.53 28.40 -4.38
CA ILE A 11 -1.17 27.02 -4.09
C ILE A 11 0.33 26.98 -3.91
N ARG A 12 0.77 26.32 -2.83
CA ARG A 12 2.15 26.46 -2.38
C ARG A 12 2.96 25.17 -2.51
N PHE A 13 2.29 24.01 -2.53
CA PHE A 13 2.94 22.73 -2.75
C PHE A 13 2.20 21.86 -3.78
N ILE A 14 2.94 21.32 -4.74
CA ILE A 14 2.41 20.39 -5.75
C ILE A 14 3.33 19.17 -5.77
N ALA A 15 2.78 17.98 -5.53
CA ALA A 15 3.54 16.73 -5.54
C ALA A 15 3.85 16.24 -6.97
N LEU A 16 4.66 17.00 -7.71
CA LEU A 16 5.09 16.66 -9.07
C LEU A 16 6.31 15.73 -9.11
N PHE A 17 7.14 15.73 -8.06
CA PHE A 17 8.41 14.98 -7.92
C PHE A 17 9.50 15.39 -8.92
N TYR A 18 9.16 15.48 -10.21
CA TYR A 18 10.02 15.95 -11.29
C TYR A 18 9.19 16.64 -12.39
N ILE A 19 9.79 17.58 -13.12
CA ILE A 19 9.23 18.20 -14.33
C ILE A 19 10.31 18.19 -15.40
N LYS A 20 10.07 17.62 -16.58
CA LYS A 20 11.03 17.68 -17.68
C LYS A 20 11.19 19.12 -18.17
N ALA A 21 12.41 19.60 -18.35
CA ALA A 21 12.68 20.94 -18.84
C ALA A 21 12.18 21.09 -20.28
N TYR A 22 11.51 22.22 -20.54
CA TYR A 22 11.19 22.65 -21.88
C TYR A 22 12.49 22.86 -22.66
N ASP A 23 12.54 22.35 -23.89
CA ASP A 23 13.51 22.75 -24.92
C ASP A 23 14.94 22.18 -24.86
N THR A 24 15.19 21.11 -24.09
CA THR A 24 16.45 20.37 -24.20
C THR A 24 16.32 19.22 -25.21
N ASP A 25 16.78 19.45 -26.44
CA ASP A 25 17.26 18.44 -27.40
C ASP A 25 18.48 17.70 -26.81
N SER A 26 18.29 17.06 -25.66
CA SER A 26 19.33 16.23 -25.06
C SER A 26 19.39 14.91 -25.82
N SER A 27 20.58 14.52 -26.24
CA SER A 27 20.85 13.22 -26.87
C SER A 27 20.46 12.01 -26.01
N LEU A 28 20.08 12.22 -24.75
CA LEU A 28 19.65 11.22 -23.77
C LEU A 28 18.12 11.11 -23.64
N GLY A 29 17.34 11.90 -24.37
CA GLY A 29 15.86 11.88 -24.29
C GLY A 29 15.24 10.51 -24.58
N TRP A 30 15.86 9.71 -25.46
CA TRP A 30 15.40 8.35 -25.77
C TRP A 30 15.55 7.37 -24.59
N ILE A 31 16.51 7.58 -23.70
CA ILE A 31 16.70 6.76 -22.50
C ILE A 31 15.50 6.93 -21.57
N TYR A 32 15.06 8.17 -21.35
CA TYR A 32 13.86 8.47 -20.55
C TYR A 32 12.61 7.84 -21.16
N ALA A 33 12.45 7.88 -22.49
CA ALA A 33 11.34 7.23 -23.18
C ALA A 33 11.33 5.70 -22.97
N ILE A 34 12.51 5.05 -23.00
CA ILE A 34 12.64 3.62 -22.69
C ILE A 34 12.22 3.33 -21.25
N PHE A 35 12.71 4.10 -20.27
CA PHE A 35 12.30 3.94 -18.87
C PHE A 35 10.79 4.13 -18.68
N GLN A 36 10.20 5.12 -19.37
CA GLN A 36 8.76 5.38 -19.33
C GLN A 36 7.96 4.22 -19.94
N PHE A 37 8.44 3.62 -21.03
CA PHE A 37 7.83 2.45 -21.65
C PHE A 37 7.86 1.22 -20.71
N PHE A 38 9.03 0.95 -20.10
CA PHE A 38 9.15 -0.12 -19.10
C PHE A 38 8.28 0.12 -17.87
N GLU A 39 8.20 1.36 -17.38
CA GLU A 39 7.30 1.73 -16.29
C GLU A 39 5.84 1.39 -16.61
N ILE A 40 5.36 1.72 -17.81
CA ILE A 40 3.97 1.41 -18.22
C ILE A 40 3.74 -0.10 -18.20
N ILE A 41 4.68 -0.90 -18.71
CA ILE A 41 4.59 -2.37 -18.66
C ILE A 41 4.51 -2.86 -17.21
N LEU A 42 5.36 -2.33 -16.33
CA LEU A 42 5.37 -2.70 -14.91
C LEU A 42 4.08 -2.24 -14.19
N ILE A 43 3.53 -1.09 -14.52
CA ILE A 43 2.24 -0.62 -13.99
C ILE A 43 1.11 -1.57 -14.42
N LEU A 44 1.08 -2.01 -15.68
CA LEU A 44 0.09 -2.98 -16.15
C LEU A 44 0.21 -4.32 -15.42
N LEU A 45 1.44 -4.83 -15.28
CA LEU A 45 1.72 -6.05 -14.51
C LEU A 45 1.30 -5.89 -13.04
N SER A 46 1.64 -4.76 -12.43
CA SER A 46 1.27 -4.39 -11.07
C SER A 46 -0.25 -4.44 -10.89
N GLY A 47 -1.01 -3.82 -11.78
CA GLY A 47 -2.47 -3.84 -11.75
C GLY A 47 -3.05 -5.25 -11.84
N LEU A 48 -2.50 -6.09 -12.73
CA LEU A 48 -2.93 -7.49 -12.86
C LEU A 48 -2.66 -8.31 -11.59
N LEU A 49 -1.45 -8.20 -11.03
CA LEU A 49 -1.08 -8.90 -9.80
C LEU A 49 -1.90 -8.40 -8.60
N ASN A 50 -2.08 -7.08 -8.51
CA ASN A 50 -2.88 -6.44 -7.47
C ASN A 50 -4.32 -6.96 -7.49
N MET A 51 -5.00 -6.89 -8.63
CA MET A 51 -6.38 -7.39 -8.77
C MET A 51 -6.47 -8.89 -8.46
N TYR A 52 -5.49 -9.68 -8.89
CA TYR A 52 -5.46 -11.10 -8.58
C TYR A 52 -5.29 -11.39 -7.08
N THR A 53 -4.40 -10.66 -6.39
CA THR A 53 -4.22 -10.86 -4.94
C THR A 53 -5.43 -10.41 -4.14
N VAL A 54 -6.09 -9.30 -4.53
CA VAL A 54 -7.36 -8.87 -3.93
C VAL A 54 -8.45 -9.92 -4.15
N TYR A 55 -8.59 -10.43 -5.38
CA TYR A 55 -9.53 -11.52 -5.70
C TYR A 55 -9.28 -12.75 -4.83
N MET A 56 -8.03 -13.18 -4.71
CA MET A 56 -7.65 -14.34 -3.90
C MET A 56 -7.90 -14.09 -2.41
N ALA A 57 -7.60 -12.90 -1.89
CA ALA A 57 -7.88 -12.55 -0.50
C ALA A 57 -9.39 -12.66 -0.18
N LEU A 58 -10.24 -12.18 -1.08
CA LEU A 58 -11.70 -12.20 -0.90
C LEU A 58 -12.31 -13.61 -1.04
N HIS A 59 -11.78 -14.48 -1.91
CA HIS A 59 -12.40 -15.77 -2.23
C HIS A 59 -11.76 -16.99 -1.56
N SER A 60 -10.54 -16.88 -1.05
CA SER A 60 -9.80 -18.04 -0.52
C SER A 60 -10.17 -18.40 0.92
N ASN A 61 -11.04 -17.64 1.59
CA ASN A 61 -11.38 -17.76 3.02
C ASN A 61 -10.15 -18.00 3.92
N THR A 62 -8.98 -17.52 3.49
CA THR A 62 -7.69 -17.80 4.14
C THR A 62 -7.46 -16.88 5.33
N PHE A 63 -8.09 -15.70 5.33
CA PHE A 63 -8.01 -14.74 6.41
C PHE A 63 -9.41 -14.27 6.79
N HIS A 64 -9.54 -13.88 8.04
CA HIS A 64 -10.73 -13.29 8.61
C HIS A 64 -11.17 -12.05 7.82
N LEU A 65 -12.47 -11.83 7.74
CA LEU A 65 -13.08 -10.74 6.97
C LEU A 65 -12.44 -9.38 7.27
N ASN A 66 -12.16 -9.10 8.54
CA ASN A 66 -11.61 -7.81 8.98
C ASN A 66 -10.26 -7.46 8.33
N ILE A 67 -9.29 -8.38 8.35
CA ILE A 67 -7.98 -8.13 7.75
C ILE A 67 -8.07 -8.15 6.21
N THR A 68 -8.94 -9.00 5.66
CA THR A 68 -9.21 -9.05 4.21
C THR A 68 -9.80 -7.74 3.70
N LEU A 69 -10.72 -7.12 4.44
CA LEU A 69 -11.28 -5.81 4.11
C LEU A 69 -10.22 -4.71 4.14
N ILE A 70 -9.41 -4.65 5.20
CA ILE A 70 -8.32 -3.67 5.32
C ILE A 70 -7.34 -3.84 4.16
N TYR A 71 -6.84 -5.05 3.95
CA TYR A 71 -5.90 -5.35 2.86
C TYR A 71 -6.50 -5.00 1.49
N GLY A 72 -7.72 -5.45 1.21
CA GLY A 72 -8.39 -5.21 -0.07
C GLY A 72 -8.58 -3.73 -0.37
N ILE A 73 -9.04 -2.95 0.60
CA ILE A 73 -9.26 -1.51 0.41
C ILE A 73 -7.94 -0.79 0.14
N TYR A 74 -6.93 -0.98 0.98
CA TYR A 74 -5.62 -0.33 0.78
C TYR A 74 -4.94 -0.72 -0.53
N MET A 75 -5.10 -1.97 -0.97
CA MET A 75 -4.59 -2.42 -2.28
C MET A 75 -5.35 -1.75 -3.45
N LEU A 76 -6.65 -1.51 -3.31
CA LEU A 76 -7.45 -0.80 -4.33
C LEU A 76 -7.13 0.70 -4.40
N HIS A 77 -6.68 1.33 -3.33
CA HIS A 77 -6.21 2.72 -3.37
C HIS A 77 -5.04 2.94 -4.32
N TRP A 78 -4.32 1.90 -4.74
CA TRP A 78 -3.32 2.04 -5.79
C TRP A 78 -3.89 2.58 -7.12
N PHE A 79 -5.18 2.33 -7.44
CA PHE A 79 -5.82 2.91 -8.63
C PHE A 79 -5.99 4.43 -8.53
N GLU A 80 -6.03 4.97 -7.31
CA GLU A 80 -5.98 6.41 -7.09
C GLU A 80 -4.64 7.00 -7.53
N LEU A 81 -3.52 6.32 -7.24
CA LEU A 81 -2.20 6.72 -7.71
C LEU A 81 -2.13 6.69 -9.24
N ILE A 82 -2.75 5.70 -9.89
CA ILE A 82 -2.83 5.65 -11.36
C ILE A 82 -3.64 6.82 -11.92
N THR A 83 -4.75 7.15 -11.28
CA THR A 83 -5.56 8.32 -11.64
C THR A 83 -4.75 9.61 -11.50
N SER A 84 -4.01 9.75 -10.39
CA SER A 84 -3.06 10.83 -10.18
C SER A 84 -2.00 10.92 -11.28
N ARG A 85 -1.37 9.79 -11.65
CA ARG A 85 -0.36 9.74 -12.72
C ARG A 85 -0.93 10.20 -14.06
N ILE A 86 -2.14 9.76 -14.44
CA ILE A 86 -2.80 10.20 -15.68
C ILE A 86 -3.02 11.72 -15.69
N LEU A 87 -3.48 12.29 -14.56
CA LEU A 87 -3.76 13.72 -14.45
C LEU A 87 -2.49 14.59 -14.47
N VAL A 88 -1.41 14.10 -13.88
CA VAL A 88 -0.15 14.84 -13.73
C VAL A 88 0.80 14.66 -14.93
N PHE A 89 0.70 13.55 -15.65
CA PHE A 89 1.59 13.21 -16.76
C PHE A 89 1.80 14.31 -17.82
N PRO A 90 0.74 15.02 -18.30
CA PRO A 90 0.92 16.09 -19.29
C PRO A 90 1.79 17.25 -18.80
N TYR A 91 1.82 17.48 -17.49
CA TYR A 91 2.62 18.53 -16.86
C TYR A 91 4.06 18.05 -16.61
N GLN A 92 4.25 16.80 -16.21
CA GLN A 92 5.58 16.20 -16.01
C GLN A 92 6.38 16.09 -17.32
N GLU A 93 5.72 15.76 -18.43
CA GLU A 93 6.34 15.65 -19.76
C GLU A 93 6.45 16.99 -20.51
N ALA A 94 6.13 18.11 -19.84
CA ALA A 94 6.13 19.44 -20.46
C ALA A 94 5.21 19.56 -21.70
N LEU A 95 4.14 18.76 -21.78
CA LEU A 95 3.10 18.93 -22.81
C LEU A 95 2.22 20.16 -22.52
N LEU A 96 1.99 20.46 -21.24
CA LEU A 96 1.24 21.62 -20.77
C LEU A 96 2.11 22.54 -19.90
N PRO A 97 2.15 23.85 -20.18
CA PRO A 97 3.01 24.77 -19.46
C PRO A 97 2.53 24.99 -18.02
N ILE A 98 3.48 24.97 -17.08
CA ILE A 98 3.26 25.40 -15.69
C ILE A 98 3.61 26.89 -15.64
N ALA A 99 2.64 27.73 -15.27
CA ALA A 99 2.69 29.19 -15.46
C ALA A 99 3.75 29.95 -14.64
N ALA A 100 4.53 29.27 -13.80
CA ALA A 100 5.62 29.85 -13.04
C ALA A 100 6.85 28.95 -13.12
N SER A 101 7.67 29.14 -14.15
CA SER A 101 9.09 28.78 -14.06
C SER A 101 9.85 30.07 -13.77
N PRO A 102 10.16 30.39 -12.51
CA PRO A 102 11.20 31.36 -12.24
C PRO A 102 12.54 30.65 -12.47
N GLN A 103 13.31 31.24 -13.40
CA GLN A 103 14.70 30.94 -13.71
C GLN A 103 14.96 29.76 -14.66
N LYS A 104 15.61 30.16 -15.76
CA LYS A 104 16.38 29.36 -16.70
C LYS A 104 17.48 28.61 -15.93
N SER A 105 17.14 27.48 -15.31
CA SER A 105 18.10 26.55 -14.74
C SER A 105 18.51 25.55 -15.81
N ASP A 106 19.81 25.33 -15.99
CA ASP A 106 20.37 24.33 -16.93
C ASP A 106 20.04 22.87 -16.56
N SER A 107 19.23 22.64 -15.51
CA SER A 107 18.78 21.33 -15.05
C SER A 107 17.49 20.90 -15.75
N LEU A 108 17.54 19.73 -16.40
CA LEU A 108 16.44 19.04 -17.07
C LEU A 108 15.23 18.76 -16.16
N ILE A 109 15.37 18.87 -14.84
CA ILE A 109 14.33 18.51 -13.87
C ILE A 109 14.31 19.50 -12.68
N VAL A 110 13.12 20.05 -12.37
CA VAL A 110 12.86 20.82 -11.14
C VAL A 110 12.07 19.93 -10.16
N TYR A 111 12.56 19.78 -8.93
CA TYR A 111 11.85 19.03 -7.88
C TYR A 111 10.89 19.96 -7.14
N SER A 112 9.72 19.44 -6.79
CA SER A 112 8.63 20.21 -6.18
C SER A 112 8.51 20.00 -4.66
N PHE A 113 9.56 19.46 -4.05
CA PHE A 113 9.67 19.26 -2.59
C PHE A 113 10.26 20.45 -1.85
N ASP A 114 10.85 21.39 -2.59
CA ASP A 114 11.25 22.66 -2.01
C ASP A 114 9.98 23.46 -1.70
N ASP A 115 9.97 24.14 -0.55
CA ASP A 115 8.90 25.06 -0.08
C ASP A 115 8.69 26.26 -1.04
N SER A 116 9.35 26.25 -2.20
CA SER A 116 9.18 27.16 -3.31
C SER A 116 7.73 27.17 -3.83
N VAL A 117 7.07 28.30 -3.60
CA VAL A 117 5.68 28.54 -3.96
C VAL A 117 5.52 28.48 -5.49
N THR A 118 4.77 27.47 -5.98
CA THR A 118 4.35 27.42 -7.38
C THR A 118 3.10 28.25 -7.57
N ILE A 119 3.27 29.52 -7.96
CA ILE A 119 2.15 30.45 -8.12
C ILE A 119 1.26 29.99 -9.29
N ILE A 120 0.08 29.46 -8.96
CA ILE A 120 -0.96 29.14 -9.93
C ILE A 120 -1.84 30.36 -10.15
N THR A 121 -1.79 30.90 -11.37
CA THR A 121 -2.54 32.10 -11.77
C THR A 121 -4.03 31.85 -12.05
N SER A 122 -4.46 30.59 -12.19
CA SER A 122 -5.88 30.25 -12.40
C SER A 122 -6.21 28.80 -11.98
N PHE A 123 -7.13 28.66 -11.02
CA PHE A 123 -7.60 27.37 -10.51
C PHE A 123 -8.17 26.46 -11.61
N GLN A 124 -8.94 27.01 -12.55
CA GLN A 124 -9.59 26.22 -13.60
C GLN A 124 -8.59 25.61 -14.59
N LYS A 125 -7.51 26.33 -14.91
CA LYS A 125 -6.44 25.84 -15.79
C LYS A 125 -5.56 24.80 -15.10
N ALA A 126 -5.41 24.89 -13.78
CA ALA A 126 -4.59 23.98 -12.98
C ALA A 126 -5.38 22.87 -12.29
N PHE A 127 -6.70 22.78 -12.48
CA PHE A 127 -7.56 21.85 -11.74
C PHE A 127 -7.08 20.40 -11.84
N CYS A 128 -6.76 19.92 -13.05
CA CYS A 128 -6.25 18.57 -13.26
C CYS A 128 -4.92 18.33 -12.53
N LEU A 129 -4.01 19.31 -12.56
CA LEU A 129 -2.73 19.25 -11.86
C LEU A 129 -2.93 19.18 -10.34
N LEU A 130 -3.82 20.01 -9.81
CA LEU A 130 -4.11 20.08 -8.38
C LEU A 130 -4.79 18.82 -7.87
N LEU A 131 -5.81 18.34 -8.60
CA LEU A 131 -6.49 17.10 -8.28
C LEU A 131 -5.51 15.93 -8.34
N GLY A 132 -4.69 15.86 -9.39
CA GLY A 132 -3.69 14.81 -9.55
C GLY A 132 -2.63 14.82 -8.44
N ALA A 133 -2.09 15.99 -8.10
CA ALA A 133 -1.13 16.14 -7.01
C ALA A 133 -1.75 15.82 -5.63
N GLY A 134 -2.99 16.27 -5.39
CA GLY A 134 -3.73 15.98 -4.15
C GLY A 134 -4.00 14.49 -3.96
N LEU A 135 -4.50 13.81 -5.00
CA LEU A 135 -4.70 12.35 -5.00
C LEU A 135 -3.38 11.59 -4.76
N ARG A 136 -2.26 12.13 -5.27
CA ARG A 136 -0.93 11.54 -5.03
C ARG A 136 -0.53 11.58 -3.56
N VAL A 137 -0.64 12.76 -2.93
CA VAL A 137 -0.31 12.94 -1.51
C VAL A 137 -1.25 12.11 -0.65
N ARG A 138 -2.55 12.09 -0.99
CA ARG A 138 -3.55 11.29 -0.30
C ARG A 138 -3.20 9.80 -0.34
N TYR A 139 -2.85 9.27 -1.51
CA TYR A 139 -2.37 7.89 -1.63
C TYR A 139 -1.14 7.61 -0.75
N MET A 140 -0.12 8.48 -0.77
CA MET A 140 1.08 8.29 0.06
C MET A 140 0.77 8.25 1.56
N LEU A 141 -0.15 9.11 2.02
CA LEU A 141 -0.63 9.10 3.39
C LEU A 141 -1.42 7.82 3.72
N LEU A 142 -2.26 7.34 2.81
CA LEU A 142 -2.99 6.08 2.98
C LEU A 142 -2.04 4.88 3.13
N VAL A 143 -0.97 4.81 2.33
CA VAL A 143 0.05 3.76 2.49
C VAL A 143 0.72 3.85 3.88
N CYS A 144 0.92 5.05 4.42
CA CYS A 144 1.42 5.25 5.78
C CYS A 144 0.43 4.79 6.86
N PHE A 145 -0.88 4.93 6.65
CA PHE A 145 -1.91 4.49 7.60
C PHE A 145 -2.25 2.99 7.50
N ALA A 146 -1.87 2.31 6.42
CA ALA A 146 -2.14 0.89 6.22
C ALA A 146 -1.55 0.00 7.33
N LEU A 147 -0.27 0.19 7.68
CA LEU A 147 0.38 -0.63 8.71
C LEU A 147 -0.19 -0.39 10.12
N PRO A 148 -0.43 0.85 10.57
CA PRO A 148 -1.17 1.12 11.81
C PRO A 148 -2.53 0.44 11.87
N CYS A 149 -3.31 0.51 10.78
CA CYS A 149 -4.62 -0.12 10.72
C CYS A 149 -4.53 -1.64 10.90
N VAL A 150 -3.58 -2.28 10.21
CA VAL A 150 -3.30 -3.71 10.37
C VAL A 150 -2.83 -4.01 11.80
N ALA A 151 -1.95 -3.21 12.38
CA ALA A 151 -1.44 -3.41 13.73
C ALA A 151 -2.57 -3.35 14.78
N VAL A 152 -3.45 -2.35 14.70
CA VAL A 152 -4.61 -2.21 15.60
C VAL A 152 -5.59 -3.37 15.42
N GLU A 153 -5.89 -3.77 14.19
CA GLU A 153 -6.79 -4.90 13.93
C GLU A 153 -6.20 -6.21 14.47
N ARG A 154 -4.89 -6.44 14.32
CA ARG A 154 -4.19 -7.59 14.92
C ARG A 154 -4.21 -7.54 16.45
N CYS A 155 -4.07 -6.35 17.08
CA CYS A 155 -4.25 -6.19 18.52
C CYS A 155 -5.64 -6.63 18.98
N CYS A 156 -6.70 -6.18 18.28
CA CYS A 156 -8.07 -6.58 18.58
C CYS A 156 -8.27 -8.10 18.44
N ALA A 157 -7.76 -8.71 17.37
CA ALA A 157 -7.88 -10.14 17.12
C ALA A 157 -7.16 -10.99 18.18
N THR A 158 -6.00 -10.53 18.67
CA THR A 158 -5.24 -11.23 19.73
C THR A 158 -5.82 -11.00 21.13
N TRP A 159 -6.36 -9.81 21.42
CA TRP A 159 -6.99 -9.55 22.72
C TRP A 159 -8.33 -10.28 22.85
N LEU A 160 -9.11 -10.30 21.77
CA LEU A 160 -10.45 -10.88 21.74
C LEU A 160 -10.43 -12.33 21.22
N ILE A 161 -9.44 -13.11 21.64
CA ILE A 161 -9.15 -14.45 21.08
C ILE A 161 -10.25 -15.50 21.27
N ARG A 162 -11.21 -15.23 22.16
CA ARG A 162 -12.29 -16.16 22.50
C ARG A 162 -13.53 -15.98 21.62
N ASP A 163 -13.78 -14.75 21.18
CA ASP A 163 -15.08 -14.35 20.65
C ASP A 163 -15.01 -13.43 19.43
N TYR A 164 -13.80 -13.22 18.86
CA TYR A 164 -13.61 -12.37 17.67
C TYR A 164 -14.37 -12.89 16.45
N GLU A 165 -14.34 -14.20 16.21
CA GLU A 165 -15.02 -14.81 15.07
C GLU A 165 -16.49 -15.09 15.33
N GLN A 166 -16.88 -15.25 16.60
CA GLN A 166 -18.26 -15.56 16.97
C GLN A 166 -19.22 -14.38 16.76
N LYS A 167 -18.69 -13.15 16.83
CA LYS A 167 -19.47 -11.93 16.60
C LYS A 167 -18.92 -11.22 15.38
N SER A 168 -19.80 -10.85 14.44
CA SER A 168 -19.39 -9.99 13.33
C SER A 168 -18.87 -8.66 13.87
N ARG A 169 -17.56 -8.43 13.69
CA ARG A 169 -16.85 -7.22 14.13
C ARG A 169 -16.29 -6.44 12.94
N ALA A 170 -16.99 -6.48 11.80
CA ALA A 170 -16.64 -5.74 10.60
C ALA A 170 -16.48 -4.22 10.87
N TYR A 171 -17.21 -3.70 11.87
CA TYR A 171 -17.09 -2.30 12.30
C TYR A 171 -15.66 -1.90 12.70
N ILE A 172 -14.83 -2.83 13.20
CA ILE A 172 -13.43 -2.53 13.56
C ILE A 172 -12.67 -2.08 12.31
N SER A 173 -12.69 -2.91 11.26
CA SER A 173 -12.03 -2.59 9.99
C SER A 173 -12.64 -1.39 9.29
N VAL A 174 -13.97 -1.29 9.26
CA VAL A 174 -14.66 -0.17 8.62
C VAL A 174 -14.33 1.15 9.31
N THR A 175 -14.30 1.18 10.65
CA THR A 175 -13.94 2.40 11.40
C THR A 175 -12.49 2.77 11.20
N LEU A 176 -11.56 1.80 11.22
CA LEU A 176 -10.14 2.05 10.99
C LEU A 176 -9.90 2.66 9.60
N VAL A 177 -10.48 2.05 8.56
CA VAL A 177 -10.37 2.55 7.18
C VAL A 177 -11.01 3.93 7.04
N PHE A 178 -12.21 4.13 7.60
CA PHE A 178 -12.87 5.44 7.52
C PHE A 178 -12.03 6.54 8.18
N MET A 179 -11.47 6.27 9.35
CA MET A 179 -10.58 7.23 10.03
C MET A 179 -9.33 7.52 9.22
N SER A 180 -8.70 6.51 8.61
CA SER A 180 -7.54 6.73 7.75
C SER A 180 -7.88 7.51 6.49
N GLU A 181 -9.05 7.29 5.87
CA GLU A 181 -9.52 8.07 4.72
C GLU A 181 -9.66 9.56 5.07
N VAL A 182 -10.30 9.86 6.21
CA VAL A 182 -10.48 11.23 6.68
C VAL A 182 -9.12 11.87 6.98
N LEU A 183 -8.25 11.20 7.72
CA LEU A 183 -6.92 11.72 8.07
C LEU A 183 -6.04 11.94 6.83
N ALA A 184 -6.05 11.02 5.87
CA ALA A 184 -5.29 11.17 4.63
C ALA A 184 -5.82 12.33 3.77
N THR A 185 -7.14 12.53 3.74
CA THR A 185 -7.75 13.64 2.99
C THR A 185 -7.43 14.98 3.64
N VAL A 186 -7.55 15.10 4.97
CA VAL A 186 -7.15 16.30 5.71
C VAL A 186 -5.65 16.55 5.56
N GLY A 187 -4.82 15.51 5.67
CA GLY A 187 -3.38 15.61 5.48
C GLY A 187 -3.02 16.12 4.09
N ALA A 188 -3.59 15.53 3.03
CA ALA A 188 -3.38 15.98 1.66
C ALA A 188 -3.74 17.46 1.47
N TYR A 189 -4.89 17.89 2.01
CA TYR A 189 -5.28 19.29 2.00
C TYR A 189 -4.25 20.19 2.71
N THR A 190 -3.84 19.85 3.94
CA THR A 190 -2.89 20.68 4.70
C THR A 190 -1.54 20.84 4.01
N VAL A 191 -1.10 19.81 3.27
CA VAL A 191 0.18 19.84 2.54
C VAL A 191 0.06 20.67 1.29
N THR A 192 -1.00 20.50 0.47
CA THR A 192 -1.19 21.27 -0.77
C THR A 192 -1.20 22.78 -0.52
N TYR A 193 -1.75 23.21 0.61
CA TYR A 193 -1.77 24.61 1.04
C TYR A 193 -0.60 25.01 1.94
N GLN A 194 0.41 24.14 2.12
CA GLN A 194 1.62 24.37 2.93
C GLN A 194 1.31 24.81 4.38
N ILE A 195 0.18 24.35 4.93
CA ILE A 195 -0.14 24.51 6.35
C ILE A 195 0.81 23.64 7.18
N VAL A 196 1.17 22.47 6.65
CA VAL A 196 2.15 21.55 7.22
C VAL A 196 3.19 21.25 6.15
N SER A 197 4.47 21.44 6.48
CA SER A 197 5.56 21.12 5.56
C SER A 197 5.72 19.60 5.39
N VAL A 198 6.25 19.19 4.24
CA VAL A 198 6.51 17.77 3.95
C VAL A 198 7.50 17.16 4.94
N PHE A 199 8.43 17.96 5.45
CA PHE A 199 9.37 17.55 6.49
C PHE A 199 8.67 16.94 7.72
N TRP A 200 7.66 17.62 8.27
CA TRP A 200 6.92 17.14 9.43
C TRP A 200 6.11 15.87 9.14
N LEU A 201 5.61 15.73 7.91
CA LEU A 201 4.97 14.51 7.48
C LEU A 201 5.94 13.34 7.37
N ALA A 202 7.13 13.56 6.82
CA ALA A 202 8.16 12.53 6.71
C ALA A 202 8.56 12.01 8.10
N ILE A 203 8.73 12.90 9.08
CA ILE A 203 8.98 12.52 10.49
C ILE A 203 7.80 11.72 11.04
N THR A 204 6.58 12.22 10.88
CA THR A 204 5.37 11.57 11.43
C THR A 204 5.18 10.17 10.83
N ALA A 205 5.36 10.03 9.52
CA ALA A 205 5.31 8.74 8.83
C ALA A 205 6.38 7.79 9.36
N ALA A 206 7.64 8.24 9.50
CA ALA A 206 8.71 7.40 10.04
C ALA A 206 8.43 6.91 11.47
N VAL A 207 7.98 7.80 12.35
CA VAL A 207 7.60 7.44 13.73
C VAL A 207 6.45 6.44 13.74
N LEU A 208 5.41 6.68 12.93
CA LEU A 208 4.24 5.82 12.82
C LEU A 208 4.61 4.41 12.35
N GLN A 209 5.57 4.28 11.43
CA GLN A 209 6.06 2.98 10.97
C GLN A 209 6.89 2.25 12.02
N ILE A 210 7.75 2.95 12.75
CA ILE A 210 8.52 2.35 13.85
C ILE A 210 7.57 1.82 14.92
N VAL A 211 6.57 2.61 15.32
CA VAL A 211 5.57 2.20 16.31
C VAL A 211 4.77 0.99 15.81
N SER A 212 4.29 1.04 14.56
CA SER A 212 3.53 -0.07 13.96
C SER A 212 4.33 -1.37 13.92
N TYR A 213 5.61 -1.30 13.58
CA TYR A 213 6.51 -2.45 13.59
C TYR A 213 6.68 -3.04 15.00
N ILE A 214 6.92 -2.20 16.00
CA ILE A 214 7.04 -2.65 17.41
C ILE A 214 5.76 -3.34 17.86
N VAL A 215 4.59 -2.77 17.55
CA VAL A 215 3.28 -3.34 17.90
C VAL A 215 3.09 -4.70 17.22
N VAL A 216 3.38 -4.82 15.92
CA VAL A 216 3.26 -6.10 15.19
C VAL A 216 4.20 -7.16 15.79
N GLN A 217 5.42 -6.80 16.17
CA GLN A 217 6.35 -7.72 16.82
C GLN A 217 5.84 -8.18 18.18
N TYR A 218 5.34 -7.26 19.00
CA TYR A 218 4.72 -7.59 20.28
C TYR A 218 3.53 -8.54 20.10
N ILE A 219 2.64 -8.26 19.15
CA ILE A 219 1.47 -9.10 18.87
C ILE A 219 1.87 -10.49 18.34
N LYS A 220 2.90 -10.57 17.50
CA LYS A 220 3.46 -11.84 17.04
C LYS A 220 3.95 -12.69 18.22
N GLN A 221 4.67 -12.09 19.17
CA GLN A 221 5.13 -12.79 20.38
C GLN A 221 3.96 -13.22 21.28
N ARG A 222 2.98 -12.33 21.49
CA ARG A 222 1.77 -12.63 22.29
C ARG A 222 0.93 -13.75 21.68
N THR A 223 0.77 -13.75 20.37
CA THR A 223 0.03 -14.79 19.64
C THR A 223 0.72 -16.16 19.80
N LYS A 224 2.06 -16.20 19.71
CA LYS A 224 2.84 -17.42 19.96
C LYS A 224 2.70 -17.92 21.41
N TYR A 225 2.67 -17.00 22.39
CA TYR A 225 2.41 -17.36 23.79
C TYR A 225 1.02 -17.98 23.96
N PHE A 226 -0.03 -17.41 23.35
CA PHE A 226 -1.38 -17.98 23.41
C PHE A 226 -1.48 -19.34 22.74
N GLN A 227 -0.74 -19.56 21.64
CA GLN A 227 -0.63 -20.87 21.01
C GLN A 227 -0.09 -21.92 21.99
N GLN A 228 1.03 -21.64 22.64
CA GLN A 228 1.63 -22.55 23.63
C GLN A 228 0.70 -22.77 24.84
N LYS A 229 -0.01 -21.73 25.29
CA LYS A 229 -0.98 -21.84 26.38
C LYS A 229 -2.17 -22.72 26.01
N CYS A 230 -2.68 -22.59 24.79
CA CYS A 230 -3.77 -23.41 24.26
C CYS A 230 -3.38 -24.89 24.12
N GLU A 231 -2.12 -25.18 23.81
CA GLU A 231 -1.60 -26.56 23.74
C GLU A 231 -1.42 -27.20 25.13
N ARG A 232 -1.22 -26.39 26.19
CA ARG A 232 -0.92 -26.87 27.55
C ARG A 232 -2.09 -26.84 28.53
N SER A 233 -3.11 -26.03 28.30
CA SER A 233 -4.20 -25.79 29.25
C SER A 233 -5.53 -26.29 28.70
N VAL A 234 -6.12 -27.27 29.39
CA VAL A 234 -7.44 -27.82 29.06
C VAL A 234 -8.53 -26.75 29.21
N ASP A 235 -8.47 -25.93 30.26
CA ASP A 235 -9.47 -24.87 30.52
C ASP A 235 -9.45 -23.72 29.50
N PHE A 236 -8.32 -23.54 28.81
CA PHE A 236 -8.19 -22.54 27.74
C PHE A 236 -8.50 -23.14 26.36
N TYR A 237 -8.59 -24.46 26.26
CA TYR A 237 -8.78 -25.17 25.02
C TYR A 237 -10.26 -25.16 24.61
N SER A 238 -10.54 -24.52 23.49
CA SER A 238 -11.74 -24.78 22.70
C SER A 238 -11.37 -24.87 21.23
N LEU A 239 -12.17 -25.61 20.46
CA LEU A 239 -11.92 -25.77 19.03
C LEU A 239 -11.91 -24.41 18.29
N SER A 240 -12.82 -23.51 18.66
CA SER A 240 -12.87 -22.15 18.11
C SER A 240 -11.63 -21.33 18.46
N VAL A 241 -11.15 -21.40 19.70
CA VAL A 241 -9.93 -20.70 20.14
C VAL A 241 -8.70 -21.23 19.40
N LYS A 242 -8.59 -22.55 19.22
CA LYS A 242 -7.49 -23.18 18.47
C LYS A 242 -7.49 -22.75 17.01
N PHE A 243 -8.65 -22.75 16.36
CA PHE A 243 -8.80 -22.29 14.98
C PHE A 243 -8.36 -20.83 14.85
N GLN A 244 -8.88 -19.96 15.71
CA GLN A 244 -8.57 -18.52 15.70
C GLN A 244 -7.09 -18.22 15.96
N ILE A 245 -6.45 -18.93 16.91
CA ILE A 245 -5.00 -18.82 17.14
C ILE A 245 -4.23 -19.23 15.88
N THR A 246 -4.63 -20.34 15.26
CA THR A 246 -3.94 -20.89 14.08
C THR A 246 -4.01 -19.91 12.92
N GLU A 247 -5.18 -19.34 12.67
CA GLU A 247 -5.37 -18.30 11.66
C GLU A 247 -4.53 -17.04 11.98
N ASN A 248 -4.58 -16.57 13.23
CA ASN A 248 -3.81 -15.41 13.67
C ASN A 248 -2.29 -15.61 13.51
N VAL A 249 -1.76 -16.80 13.79
CA VAL A 249 -0.34 -17.12 13.57
C VAL A 249 0.00 -17.07 12.09
N GLN A 250 -0.85 -17.61 11.21
CA GLN A 250 -0.63 -17.56 9.76
C GLN A 250 -0.70 -16.13 9.23
N SER A 251 -1.70 -15.35 9.64
CA SER A 251 -1.86 -13.96 9.28
C SER A 251 -0.67 -13.11 9.77
N CYS A 252 -0.21 -13.31 11.01
CA CYS A 252 0.96 -12.61 11.54
C CYS A 252 2.24 -12.86 10.73
N LYS A 253 2.42 -14.03 10.11
CA LYS A 253 3.58 -14.30 9.23
C LYS A 253 3.55 -13.43 7.99
N VAL A 254 2.38 -13.32 7.34
CA VAL A 254 2.18 -12.48 6.16
C VAL A 254 2.33 -11.01 6.53
N VAL A 255 1.62 -10.55 7.55
CA VAL A 255 1.66 -9.17 8.06
C VAL A 255 3.08 -8.77 8.43
N HIS A 256 3.86 -9.64 9.07
CA HIS A 256 5.23 -9.33 9.45
C HIS A 256 6.14 -9.03 8.26
N ILE A 257 6.02 -9.81 7.18
CA ILE A 257 6.80 -9.58 5.95
C ILE A 257 6.34 -8.30 5.28
N LEU A 258 5.03 -8.08 5.16
CA LEU A 258 4.47 -6.86 4.57
C LEU A 258 4.87 -5.61 5.35
N VAL A 259 4.88 -5.66 6.68
CA VAL A 259 5.30 -4.53 7.54
C VAL A 259 6.77 -4.20 7.32
N ILE A 260 7.65 -5.20 7.16
CA ILE A 260 9.06 -4.96 6.86
C ILE A 260 9.21 -4.33 5.49
N GLU A 261 8.59 -4.91 4.46
CA GLU A 261 8.72 -4.45 3.08
C GLU A 261 8.16 -3.04 2.87
N VAL A 262 6.91 -2.80 3.27
CA VAL A 262 6.26 -1.48 3.19
C VAL A 262 6.95 -0.49 4.13
N GLY A 263 7.39 -0.94 5.30
CA GLY A 263 8.16 -0.14 6.25
C GLY A 263 9.48 0.36 5.63
N ILE A 264 10.24 -0.50 4.94
CA ILE A 264 11.48 -0.12 4.25
C ILE A 264 11.19 0.93 3.16
N MET A 265 10.13 0.76 2.37
CA MET A 265 9.74 1.74 1.34
C MET A 265 9.42 3.12 1.95
N ILE A 266 8.62 3.16 3.02
CA ILE A 266 8.24 4.42 3.68
C ILE A 266 9.45 5.04 4.38
N MET A 267 10.28 4.26 5.06
CA MET A 267 11.49 4.80 5.72
C MET A 267 12.49 5.36 4.70
N THR A 268 12.69 4.67 3.57
CA THR A 268 13.57 5.16 2.49
C THR A 268 13.05 6.47 1.91
N THR A 269 11.74 6.55 1.67
CA THR A 269 11.03 7.78 1.24
C THR A 269 11.20 8.91 2.24
N ALA A 270 10.93 8.66 3.53
CA ALA A 270 11.02 9.67 4.58
C ALA A 270 12.45 10.18 4.73
N ILE A 271 13.45 9.29 4.78
CA ILE A 271 14.87 9.65 4.86
C ILE A 271 15.28 10.49 3.65
N THR A 272 14.83 10.12 2.44
CA THR A 272 15.14 10.88 1.23
C THR A 272 14.62 12.31 1.30
N ILE A 273 13.36 12.48 1.74
CA ILE A 273 12.75 13.80 1.94
C ILE A 273 13.53 14.60 3.00
N LEU A 274 13.88 13.99 4.13
CA LEU A 274 14.63 14.65 5.20
C LEU A 274 16.03 15.08 4.74
N LEU A 275 16.73 14.24 3.99
CA LEU A 275 18.06 14.57 3.47
C LEU A 275 18.01 15.69 2.42
N ALA A 276 16.96 15.72 1.60
CA ALA A 276 16.72 16.78 0.65
C ALA A 276 16.44 18.12 1.36
N ASP A 277 15.54 18.12 2.34
CA ASP A 277 15.14 19.31 3.12
C ASP A 277 16.32 19.90 3.92
N LEU A 278 17.15 19.04 4.51
CA LEU A 278 18.35 19.45 5.26
C LEU A 278 19.53 19.89 4.36
N ASN A 279 19.32 19.96 3.03
CA ASN A 279 20.36 20.31 2.04
C ASN A 279 21.63 19.41 2.14
N LEU A 280 21.47 18.16 2.58
CA LEU A 280 22.58 17.21 2.72
C LEU A 280 22.91 16.48 1.41
N ILE A 281 22.03 16.60 0.40
CA ILE A 281 22.22 16.04 -0.95
C ILE A 281 22.24 17.19 -1.95
N SER A 282 23.22 17.17 -2.88
CA SER A 282 23.29 18.14 -3.98
C SER A 282 22.02 18.11 -4.84
N SER A 283 21.49 19.27 -5.21
CA SER A 283 20.25 19.46 -6.00
C SER A 283 20.12 18.49 -7.19
N ASP A 284 21.17 18.34 -8.00
CA ASP A 284 21.16 17.45 -9.18
C ASP A 284 20.94 15.97 -8.82
N ARG A 285 21.49 15.52 -7.69
CA ARG A 285 21.31 14.13 -7.22
C ARG A 285 19.93 13.93 -6.60
N THR A 286 19.42 14.93 -5.89
CA THR A 286 18.08 14.93 -5.28
C THR A 286 17.00 14.65 -6.31
N VAL A 287 17.10 15.30 -7.47
CA VAL A 287 16.27 15.10 -8.66
C VAL A 287 16.22 13.63 -9.11
N PHE A 288 17.38 12.99 -9.30
CA PHE A 288 17.43 11.59 -9.76
C PHE A 288 16.86 10.63 -8.72
N VAL A 289 17.09 10.91 -7.44
CA VAL A 289 16.55 10.10 -6.35
C VAL A 289 15.02 10.19 -6.33
N PHE A 290 14.44 11.39 -6.44
CA PHE A 290 12.98 11.56 -6.52
C PHE A 290 12.37 10.93 -7.77
N PHE A 291 13.05 11.00 -8.92
CA PHE A 291 12.62 10.30 -10.13
C PHE A 291 12.51 8.79 -9.89
N ILE A 292 13.57 8.15 -9.39
CA ILE A 292 13.57 6.69 -9.11
C ILE A 292 12.52 6.35 -8.05
N MET A 293 12.43 7.14 -6.99
CA MET A 293 11.48 6.95 -5.91
C MET A 293 10.03 7.02 -6.41
N GLU A 294 9.69 7.97 -7.29
CA GLU A 294 8.37 8.02 -7.91
C GLU A 294 8.07 6.71 -8.66
N LYS A 295 9.02 6.20 -9.46
CA LYS A 295 8.82 4.92 -10.18
C LYS A 295 8.60 3.75 -9.22
N LEU A 296 9.36 3.69 -8.12
CA LEU A 296 9.20 2.67 -7.08
C LEU A 296 7.82 2.72 -6.43
N ILE A 297 7.29 3.92 -6.17
CA ILE A 297 5.94 4.10 -5.60
C ILE A 297 4.87 3.59 -6.56
N HIS A 298 4.99 3.80 -7.87
CA HIS A 298 4.02 3.30 -8.85
C HIS A 298 4.01 1.78 -8.98
N ILE A 299 5.17 1.12 -8.82
CA ILE A 299 5.29 -0.33 -8.92
C ILE A 299 5.16 -1.04 -7.55
N ASN A 300 4.81 -0.31 -6.48
CA ASN A 300 4.74 -0.86 -5.12
C ASN A 300 3.91 -2.15 -4.95
N PRO A 301 2.80 -2.38 -5.68
CA PRO A 301 2.03 -3.62 -5.53
C PRO A 301 2.78 -4.84 -6.05
N ILE A 302 3.77 -4.69 -6.95
CA ILE A 302 4.59 -5.82 -7.39
C ILE A 302 5.35 -6.41 -6.21
N PHE A 303 5.96 -5.55 -5.38
CA PHE A 303 6.69 -6.00 -4.20
C PHE A 303 5.73 -6.68 -3.21
N ILE A 304 4.60 -6.02 -2.90
CA ILE A 304 3.60 -6.52 -1.94
C ILE A 304 3.04 -7.88 -2.40
N CYS A 305 2.65 -7.99 -3.68
CA CYS A 305 2.12 -9.23 -4.24
C CYS A 305 3.18 -10.35 -4.23
N THR A 306 4.44 -10.02 -4.52
CA THR A 306 5.54 -10.99 -4.49
C THR A 306 5.73 -11.53 -3.08
N ALA A 307 5.73 -10.67 -2.05
CA ALA A 307 5.80 -11.12 -0.66
C ALA A 307 4.63 -12.03 -0.27
N VAL A 308 3.41 -11.67 -0.67
CA VAL A 308 2.24 -12.54 -0.44
C VAL A 308 2.40 -13.90 -1.11
N PHE A 309 2.90 -13.95 -2.34
CA PHE A 309 3.15 -15.20 -3.06
C PHE A 309 4.27 -16.05 -2.46
N CYS A 310 5.32 -15.43 -1.91
CA CYS A 310 6.35 -16.15 -1.17
C CYS A 310 5.78 -16.86 0.07
N VAL A 311 4.81 -16.24 0.75
CA VAL A 311 4.17 -16.85 1.94
C VAL A 311 3.06 -17.82 1.57
N LYS A 312 2.32 -17.56 0.48
CA LYS A 312 1.20 -18.36 -0.03
C LYS A 312 1.49 -18.85 -1.46
N PRO A 313 2.43 -19.80 -1.63
CA PRO A 313 2.88 -20.25 -2.96
C PRO A 313 1.75 -20.90 -3.79
N HIS A 314 0.71 -21.43 -3.15
CA HIS A 314 -0.46 -21.98 -3.85
C HIS A 314 -1.26 -20.90 -4.60
N TRP A 315 -1.26 -19.63 -4.14
CA TRP A 315 -1.87 -18.51 -4.87
C TRP A 315 -1.11 -18.25 -6.17
N PHE A 316 0.22 -18.27 -6.12
CA PHE A 316 1.06 -18.12 -7.30
C PHE A 316 0.93 -19.28 -8.28
N LYS A 317 0.92 -20.53 -7.79
CA LYS A 317 0.67 -21.72 -8.63
C LYS A 317 -0.68 -21.64 -9.35
N ARG A 318 -1.73 -21.13 -8.68
CA ARG A 318 -3.03 -20.90 -9.31
C ARG A 318 -2.98 -19.79 -10.37
N LEU A 319 -2.23 -18.71 -10.15
CA LEU A 319 -2.03 -17.66 -11.15
C LEU A 319 -1.34 -18.20 -12.40
N LEU A 320 -0.26 -18.97 -12.22
CA LEU A 320 0.48 -19.58 -13.32
C LEU A 320 -0.37 -20.54 -14.17
N ARG A 321 -1.43 -21.12 -13.61
CA ARG A 321 -2.38 -21.97 -14.34
C ARG A 321 -3.38 -21.18 -15.20
N LEU A 322 -3.53 -19.88 -14.95
CA LEU A 322 -4.40 -18.98 -15.75
C LEU A 322 -3.68 -18.43 -16.99
N ILE A 323 -2.35 -18.55 -17.08
CA ILE A 323 -1.58 -18.05 -18.22
C ILE A 323 -1.81 -18.98 -19.42
N PRO A 324 -2.40 -18.49 -20.52
CA PRO A 324 -2.60 -19.31 -21.72
C PRO A 324 -1.24 -19.70 -22.31
N GLY A 325 -1.02 -21.00 -22.55
CA GLY A 325 0.23 -21.54 -23.09
C GLY A 325 0.88 -22.65 -22.26
N ARG A 326 0.46 -22.87 -21.00
CA ARG A 326 0.82 -24.09 -20.26
C ARG A 326 -0.14 -25.23 -20.63
N ILE A 327 0.27 -26.04 -21.61
CA ILE A 327 -0.28 -27.37 -21.88
C ILE A 327 0.18 -28.28 -20.72
N GLY A 328 -0.57 -28.25 -19.63
CA GLY A 328 -0.34 -29.08 -18.46
C GLY A 328 -1.69 -29.48 -17.90
N HIS A 329 -2.19 -30.61 -18.40
CA HIS A 329 -3.38 -31.36 -17.96
C HIS A 329 -4.46 -30.54 -17.23
N ARG A 330 -5.55 -30.23 -17.95
CA ARG A 330 -6.87 -30.00 -17.36
C ARG A 330 -7.30 -31.27 -16.61
N THR A 331 -6.80 -31.50 -15.41
CA THR A 331 -7.29 -32.53 -14.47
C THR A 331 -8.18 -31.88 -13.43
N HIS A 332 -9.17 -31.10 -13.87
CA HIS A 332 -10.22 -30.63 -12.96
C HIS A 332 -11.08 -31.81 -12.44
N ALA A 333 -11.04 -32.97 -13.10
CA ALA A 333 -11.74 -34.19 -12.69
C ALA A 333 -10.84 -35.17 -11.92
N LEU A 334 -9.53 -35.22 -12.15
CA LEU A 334 -8.64 -36.20 -11.51
C LEU A 334 -8.10 -35.71 -10.17
N GLU A 335 -7.79 -34.42 -10.01
CA GLU A 335 -7.37 -33.87 -8.69
C GLU A 335 -8.58 -33.69 -7.76
N TYR A 336 -9.77 -33.38 -8.29
CA TYR A 336 -11.02 -33.40 -7.50
C TYR A 336 -11.37 -34.81 -7.01
N ALA A 337 -11.01 -35.86 -7.77
CA ALA A 337 -11.18 -37.26 -7.37
C ALA A 337 -10.07 -37.79 -6.46
N VAL A 338 -8.85 -37.22 -6.51
CA VAL A 338 -7.71 -37.63 -5.68
C VAL A 338 -7.66 -36.86 -4.35
N ASP A 339 -8.10 -35.60 -4.31
CA ASP A 339 -8.21 -34.81 -3.06
C ASP A 339 -9.55 -34.99 -2.32
N HIS A 340 -10.58 -35.62 -2.92
CA HIS A 340 -11.88 -35.83 -2.27
C HIS A 340 -12.53 -37.19 -2.59
N PRO A 341 -12.09 -38.32 -1.98
CA PRO A 341 -12.95 -39.49 -1.82
C PRO A 341 -13.88 -39.36 -0.61
N GLU A 342 -13.58 -38.47 0.34
CA GLU A 342 -14.37 -38.30 1.54
C GLU A 342 -14.80 -36.83 1.66
N HIS A 343 -16.07 -36.65 1.99
CA HIS A 343 -16.71 -35.37 2.28
C HIS A 343 -15.79 -34.40 3.03
N ARG A 344 -15.97 -33.10 2.77
CA ARG A 344 -15.48 -31.99 3.61
C ARG A 344 -15.61 -32.35 5.09
N CYS A 345 -14.56 -32.89 5.65
CA CYS A 345 -14.40 -33.03 7.07
C CYS A 345 -13.65 -31.75 7.45
N SER A 346 -14.38 -30.76 7.98
CA SER A 346 -13.78 -29.68 8.75
C SER A 346 -12.75 -30.27 9.71
N GLN A 347 -11.70 -29.55 10.10
CA GLN A 347 -10.86 -30.02 11.22
C GLN A 347 -11.71 -30.31 12.47
N ALA A 348 -12.87 -29.68 12.58
CA ALA A 348 -13.93 -30.04 13.52
C ALA A 348 -14.45 -31.47 13.30
N ASP A 349 -14.80 -31.83 12.07
CA ASP A 349 -15.38 -33.12 11.72
C ASP A 349 -14.35 -34.25 11.88
N VAL A 350 -13.07 -34.04 11.52
CA VAL A 350 -11.99 -35.00 11.82
C VAL A 350 -11.83 -35.20 13.32
N HIS A 351 -11.95 -34.13 14.11
CA HIS A 351 -11.91 -34.19 15.56
C HIS A 351 -13.14 -34.90 16.16
N PHE A 352 -14.34 -34.64 15.62
CA PHE A 352 -15.56 -35.33 16.00
C PHE A 352 -15.55 -36.81 15.60
N GLU A 353 -14.92 -37.15 14.50
CA GLU A 353 -14.77 -38.52 14.02
C GLU A 353 -13.74 -39.29 14.84
N GLN A 354 -12.67 -38.63 15.29
CA GLN A 354 -11.74 -39.18 16.29
C GLN A 354 -12.44 -39.42 17.64
N LEU A 355 -13.29 -38.49 18.10
CA LEU A 355 -14.09 -38.66 19.32
C LEU A 355 -15.10 -39.80 19.19
N ARG A 356 -15.73 -39.94 18.01
CA ARG A 356 -16.67 -41.02 17.70
C ARG A 356 -16.02 -42.41 17.66
N LYS A 357 -14.72 -42.48 17.35
CA LYS A 357 -13.94 -43.73 17.37
C LYS A 357 -13.44 -44.10 18.77
N LEU A 358 -13.48 -43.17 19.73
CA LEU A 358 -13.05 -43.37 21.11
C LEU A 358 -14.20 -43.72 22.07
N TRP A 359 -15.45 -43.51 21.62
CA TRP A 359 -16.68 -44.03 22.23
C TRP A 359 -17.15 -45.26 21.47
#